data_AF-A0A838K4F4-F1
#
_entry.id   AF-A0A838K4F4-F1
#
_cell.length_a   1.000
_cell.length_b   1.000
_cell.length_c   1.000
_cell.angle_alpha   90.00
_cell.angle_beta   90.00
_cell.angle_gamma   90.00
#
_symmetry.space_group_name_H-M   'P 1'
#
loop_
_entity.id
_entity.type
_entity.pdbx_description
1 polymer ?
#
loop_
_entity_poly.entity_id
_entity_poly.type
_entity_poly.pdbx_seq_one_letter_code
_entity_poly.pdbx_strand_id
1 'polypeptide(L)'
;MATTSAESAIRNYLAALRDPSSLRDDAGIESLKQQLDSADGLDRLRLRQQILDQENPSVQRYEDDFVTHAKAWGEQHGITSKAFEAEGVPAPVLRRAGFGGVRGGRRGGRRGTGGRTRTRVTVDEVRAAIPKGAFTVKALQEASGASPAVVRKVVQEEVGAGRLKEQGTDPDHQGPGRAPTLYKRGRA
;
A
#
# COMPACT_ATOMS: atom_id res chain seq x y z
N MET A 1 -12.14 -31.88 7.48
CA MET A 1 -10.77 -32.11 7.99
C MET A 1 -9.74 -31.07 7.52
N ALA A 2 -10.13 -29.95 6.90
CA ALA A 2 -9.18 -28.92 6.45
C ALA A 2 -8.71 -27.96 7.56
N THR A 3 -9.48 -27.82 8.65
CA THR A 3 -9.16 -26.93 9.77
C THR A 3 -7.94 -27.38 10.58
N THR A 4 -7.75 -28.68 10.78
CA THR A 4 -6.57 -29.23 11.48
C THR A 4 -5.28 -28.97 10.71
N SER A 5 -5.29 -29.11 9.37
CA SER A 5 -4.10 -28.83 8.55
C SER A 5 -3.74 -27.33 8.54
N ALA A 6 -4.74 -26.45 8.44
CA ALA A 6 -4.53 -25.00 8.49
C ALA A 6 -4.03 -24.51 9.86
N GLU A 7 -4.61 -25.03 10.95
CA GLU A 7 -4.19 -24.70 12.31
C GLU A 7 -2.77 -25.22 12.60
N SER A 8 -2.43 -26.43 12.15
CA SER A 8 -1.08 -26.98 12.26
C SER A 8 -0.06 -26.12 11.50
N ALA A 9 -0.36 -25.69 10.28
CA ALA A 9 0.53 -24.82 9.50
C ALA A 9 0.82 -23.50 10.22
N ILE A 10 -0.21 -22.87 10.79
CA ILE A 10 -0.06 -21.60 11.52
C ILE A 10 0.70 -21.80 12.83
N ARG A 11 0.36 -22.84 13.60
CA ARG A 11 1.05 -23.16 14.86
C ARG A 11 2.53 -23.46 14.61
N ASN A 12 2.85 -24.25 13.58
CA ASN A 12 4.22 -24.60 13.22
C ASN A 12 5.02 -23.37 12.79
N TYR A 13 4.43 -22.48 11.99
CA TYR A 13 5.10 -21.25 11.57
C TYR A 13 5.32 -20.26 12.72
N LEU A 14 4.33 -20.07 13.60
CA LEU A 14 4.49 -19.24 14.79
C LEU A 14 5.50 -19.82 15.79
N ALA A 15 5.56 -21.15 15.92
CA ALA A 15 6.60 -21.82 16.67
C ALA A 15 7.99 -21.58 16.03
N ALA A 16 8.10 -21.74 14.70
CA ALA A 16 9.33 -21.44 13.94
C ALA A 16 9.86 -20.02 14.19
N LEU A 17 8.95 -19.04 14.29
CA LEU A 17 9.28 -17.64 14.49
C LEU A 17 9.77 -17.34 15.91
N ARG A 18 9.23 -18.04 16.91
CA ARG A 18 9.60 -17.86 18.32
C ARG A 18 10.85 -18.65 18.70
N ASP A 19 10.92 -19.89 18.24
CA ASP A 19 12.04 -20.80 18.44
C ASP A 19 12.16 -21.77 17.25
N PRO A 20 13.04 -21.49 16.28
CA PRO A 20 13.28 -22.37 15.14
C PRO A 20 13.72 -23.78 15.57
N SER A 21 14.37 -23.92 16.73
CA SER A 21 14.86 -25.20 17.22
C SER A 21 13.74 -26.09 17.77
N SER A 22 12.58 -25.55 18.12
CA SER A 22 11.43 -26.34 18.58
C SER A 22 10.78 -27.16 17.46
N LEU A 23 11.13 -26.90 16.20
CA LEU A 23 10.67 -27.66 15.03
C LEU A 23 11.58 -28.84 14.69
N ARG A 24 12.70 -28.99 15.42
CA ARG A 24 13.64 -30.09 15.27
C ARG A 24 12.95 -31.39 15.69
N ASP A 25 12.85 -32.34 14.76
CA ASP A 25 12.37 -33.69 15.05
C ASP A 25 13.53 -34.54 15.57
N ASP A 26 13.80 -34.45 16.87
CA ASP A 26 14.90 -35.19 17.50
C ASP A 26 14.77 -36.71 17.33
N ALA A 27 13.55 -37.24 17.35
CA ALA A 27 13.28 -38.66 17.15
C ALA A 27 13.56 -39.10 15.70
N GLY A 28 13.16 -38.28 14.73
CA GLY A 28 13.50 -38.49 13.32
C GLY A 28 15.00 -38.44 13.06
N ILE A 29 15.69 -37.47 13.66
CA ILE A 29 17.16 -37.32 13.55
C ILE A 29 17.88 -38.54 14.12
N GLU A 30 17.41 -39.07 15.25
CA GLU A 30 17.99 -40.27 15.87
C GLU A 30 17.79 -41.50 14.98
N SER A 31 16.61 -41.67 14.38
CA SER A 31 16.35 -42.75 13.42
C SER A 31 17.24 -42.65 12.17
N LEU A 32 17.44 -41.43 11.64
CA LEU A 32 18.34 -41.22 10.51
C LEU A 32 19.80 -41.48 10.87
N LYS A 33 20.22 -41.15 12.10
CA LYS A 33 21.57 -41.48 12.61
C LYS A 33 21.79 -42.99 12.69
N GLN A 34 20.80 -43.74 13.19
CA GLN A 34 20.86 -45.21 13.22
C GLN A 34 20.94 -45.83 11.81
N GLN A 35 20.22 -45.26 10.84
CA GLN A 35 20.29 -45.69 9.44
C GLN A 35 21.65 -45.34 8.79
N LEU A 36 22.25 -44.20 9.15
CA LEU A 36 23.56 -43.76 8.64
C LEU A 36 24.70 -44.72 9.00
N ASP A 37 24.61 -45.35 10.18
CA ASP A 37 25.59 -46.35 10.64
C ASP A 37 25.58 -47.61 9.77
N SER A 38 24.44 -47.91 9.14
CA SER A 38 24.22 -49.10 8.31
C SER A 38 24.26 -48.84 6.80
N ALA A 39 24.44 -47.58 6.37
CA ALA A 39 24.27 -47.15 4.99
C ALA A 39 25.57 -47.10 4.17
N ASP A 40 25.46 -47.41 2.89
CA ASP A 40 26.54 -47.37 1.89
C ASP A 40 26.91 -45.93 1.47
N GLY A 41 28.05 -45.75 0.78
CA GLY A 41 28.67 -44.43 0.56
C GLY A 41 27.76 -43.32 0.01
N LEU A 42 26.88 -43.62 -0.95
CA LEU A 42 25.93 -42.65 -1.51
C LEU A 42 24.71 -42.42 -0.60
N ASP A 43 24.16 -43.49 -0.01
CA ASP A 43 23.02 -43.40 0.90
C ASP A 43 23.39 -42.68 2.19
N ARG A 44 24.62 -42.90 2.69
CA ARG A 44 25.21 -42.16 3.80
C ARG A 44 25.26 -40.65 3.52
N LEU A 45 25.61 -40.24 2.30
CA LEU A 45 25.62 -38.81 1.93
C LEU A 45 24.19 -38.23 1.93
N ARG A 46 23.22 -38.96 1.37
CA ARG A 46 21.82 -38.54 1.33
C ARG A 46 21.21 -38.43 2.73
N LEU A 47 21.43 -39.45 3.58
CA LEU A 47 20.98 -39.46 4.97
C LEU A 47 21.63 -38.32 5.76
N ARG A 48 22.89 -38.00 5.49
CA ARG A 48 23.57 -36.87 6.15
C ARG A 48 23.00 -35.52 5.74
N GLN A 49 22.60 -35.35 4.47
CA GLN A 49 21.88 -34.16 4.04
C GLN A 49 20.51 -34.07 4.73
N GLN A 50 19.77 -35.19 4.86
CA GLN A 50 18.48 -35.20 5.56
C GLN A 50 18.61 -34.84 7.04
N ILE A 51 19.65 -35.33 7.72
CA ILE A 51 19.95 -34.94 9.11
C ILE A 51 20.21 -33.42 9.18
N LEU A 52 21.04 -32.87 8.28
CA LEU A 52 21.31 -31.43 8.26
C LEU A 52 20.05 -30.59 8.02
N ASP A 53 19.16 -31.05 7.13
CA ASP A 53 17.89 -30.38 6.85
C ASP A 53 16.93 -30.43 8.07
N GLN A 54 16.95 -31.52 8.85
CA GLN A 54 16.15 -31.64 10.08
C GLN A 54 16.76 -30.94 11.28
N GLU A 55 18.09 -30.86 11.37
CA GLU A 55 18.80 -30.11 12.42
C GLU A 55 18.67 -28.60 12.22
N ASN A 56 18.48 -28.16 10.97
CA ASN A 56 18.30 -26.76 10.61
C ASN A 56 16.99 -26.56 9.84
N PRO A 57 15.82 -26.75 10.50
CA PRO A 57 14.54 -26.69 9.83
C PRO A 57 14.35 -25.30 9.20
N SER A 58 14.27 -25.26 7.87
CA SER A 58 14.14 -23.99 7.16
C SER A 58 12.78 -23.36 7.44
N VAL A 59 12.77 -22.19 8.07
CA VAL A 59 11.55 -21.38 8.32
C VAL A 59 10.76 -21.14 7.02
N GLN A 60 11.45 -21.08 5.88
CA GLN A 60 10.87 -20.91 4.55
C GLN A 60 9.85 -21.98 4.16
N ARG A 61 10.05 -23.25 4.52
CA ARG A 61 9.07 -24.31 4.20
C ARG A 61 7.74 -24.08 4.92
N TYR A 62 7.81 -23.67 6.19
CA TYR A 62 6.62 -23.37 7.00
C TYR A 62 5.99 -22.03 6.61
N GLU A 63 6.76 -21.10 6.03
CA GLU A 63 6.26 -19.84 5.51
C GLU A 63 5.29 -20.07 4.34
N ASP A 64 5.59 -20.96 3.41
CA ASP A 64 4.73 -21.22 2.25
C ASP A 64 3.40 -21.89 2.66
N ASP A 65 3.45 -22.83 3.62
CA ASP A 65 2.26 -23.45 4.21
C ASP A 65 1.41 -22.41 4.97
N PHE A 66 2.06 -21.54 5.75
CA PHE A 66 1.39 -20.42 6.41
C PHE A 66 0.73 -19.49 5.39
N VAL A 67 1.43 -19.10 4.32
CA VAL A 67 0.91 -18.23 3.27
C VAL A 67 -0.35 -18.82 2.62
N THR A 68 -0.37 -20.14 2.44
CA THR A 68 -1.50 -20.85 1.81
C THR A 68 -2.75 -20.84 2.69
N HIS A 69 -2.61 -21.01 4.01
CA HIS A 69 -3.75 -21.24 4.91
C HIS A 69 -4.12 -20.05 5.80
N ALA A 70 -3.21 -19.12 6.05
CA ALA A 70 -3.37 -18.11 7.10
C ALA A 70 -4.54 -17.16 6.85
N LYS A 71 -4.81 -16.77 5.61
CA LYS A 71 -5.94 -15.87 5.30
C LYS A 71 -7.29 -16.50 5.59
N ALA A 72 -7.54 -17.71 5.09
CA ALA A 72 -8.82 -18.40 5.29
C ALA A 72 -9.07 -18.65 6.78
N TRP A 73 -8.03 -19.06 7.51
CA TRP A 73 -8.12 -19.26 8.96
C TRP A 73 -8.33 -17.94 9.71
N GLY A 74 -7.63 -16.87 9.32
CA GLY A 74 -7.78 -15.55 9.91
C GLY A 74 -9.17 -14.95 9.71
N GLU A 75 -9.75 -15.08 8.51
CA GLU A 75 -11.12 -14.64 8.21
C GLU A 75 -12.16 -15.42 9.04
N GLN A 76 -11.97 -16.74 9.19
CA GLN A 76 -12.87 -17.59 9.98
C GLN A 76 -12.84 -17.24 11.48
N HIS A 77 -11.68 -16.88 12.02
CA HIS A 77 -11.50 -16.62 13.46
C HIS A 77 -11.53 -15.12 13.81
N GLY A 78 -11.77 -14.24 12.84
CA GLY A 78 -11.75 -12.79 13.04
C GLY A 78 -10.37 -12.22 13.36
N ILE A 79 -9.30 -12.94 12.99
CA ILE A 79 -7.91 -12.56 13.28
C ILE A 79 -7.41 -11.68 12.14
N THR A 80 -7.01 -10.46 12.52
CA THR A 80 -6.51 -9.46 11.56
C THR A 80 -5.01 -9.61 11.33
N SER A 81 -4.52 -9.05 10.22
CA SER A 81 -3.10 -8.97 9.92
C SER A 81 -2.27 -8.32 11.03
N LYS A 82 -2.87 -7.36 11.77
CA LYS A 82 -2.24 -6.69 12.90
C LYS A 82 -1.98 -7.63 14.08
N ALA A 83 -2.82 -8.65 14.28
CA ALA A 83 -2.61 -9.65 15.32
C ALA A 83 -1.41 -10.54 14.97
N PHE A 84 -1.28 -10.97 13.71
CA PHE A 84 -0.11 -11.72 13.26
C PHE A 84 1.18 -10.88 13.28
N GLU A 85 1.10 -9.59 12.94
CA GLU A 85 2.24 -8.66 13.06
C GLU A 85 2.70 -8.51 14.51
N ALA A 86 1.75 -8.46 15.47
CA ALA A 86 2.07 -8.41 16.90
C ALA A 86 2.74 -9.69 17.42
N GLU A 87 2.45 -10.83 16.80
CA GLU A 87 3.12 -12.12 17.07
C GLU A 87 4.48 -12.26 16.36
N GLY A 88 4.92 -11.23 15.61
CA GLY A 88 6.23 -11.20 14.97
C GLY A 88 6.24 -11.71 13.52
N VAL A 89 5.07 -11.96 12.91
CA VAL A 89 5.01 -12.37 11.50
C VAL A 89 5.45 -11.20 10.60
N PRO A 90 6.46 -11.38 9.72
CA PRO A 90 6.94 -10.30 8.87
C PRO A 90 5.85 -9.80 7.89
N ALA A 91 5.79 -8.47 7.73
CA ALA A 91 4.92 -7.81 6.75
C ALA A 91 5.00 -8.36 5.29
N PRO A 92 6.16 -8.77 4.74
CA PRO A 92 6.19 -9.42 3.42
C PRO A 92 5.43 -10.75 3.40
N VAL A 93 5.51 -11.55 4.45
CA VAL A 93 4.80 -12.85 4.55
C VAL A 93 3.30 -12.65 4.63
N LEU A 94 2.83 -11.69 5.44
CA LEU A 94 1.40 -11.35 5.51
C LEU A 94 0.84 -10.87 4.16
N ARG A 95 1.62 -10.11 3.40
CA ARG A 95 1.22 -9.70 2.05
C ARG A 95 1.11 -10.89 1.11
N ARG A 96 2.09 -11.82 1.14
CA ARG A 96 2.04 -13.07 0.36
C ARG A 96 0.84 -13.94 0.75
N ALA A 97 0.54 -14.03 2.04
CA ALA A 97 -0.62 -14.73 2.59
C ALA A 97 -1.97 -14.10 2.21
N GLY A 98 -1.98 -12.95 1.54
CA GLY A 98 -3.21 -12.30 1.09
C GLY A 98 -3.89 -11.44 2.16
N PHE A 99 -3.21 -11.13 3.28
CA PHE A 99 -3.66 -10.15 4.27
C PHE A 99 -3.54 -8.69 3.79
N GLY A 100 -3.09 -8.46 2.55
CA GLY A 100 -3.16 -7.16 1.90
C GLY A 100 -4.55 -6.92 1.33
N GLY A 101 -5.55 -6.59 2.15
CA GLY A 101 -6.91 -6.59 1.59
C GLY A 101 -8.07 -5.95 2.33
N VAL A 102 -7.98 -5.55 3.61
CA VAL A 102 -9.00 -4.63 4.15
C VAL A 102 -8.47 -3.21 4.04
N ARG A 103 -8.51 -2.72 2.79
CA ARG A 103 -8.16 -1.38 2.28
C ARG A 103 -6.68 -1.17 1.96
N GLY A 104 -6.46 -0.81 0.69
CA GLY A 104 -5.25 -0.14 0.24
C GLY A 104 -4.91 1.06 1.12
N GLY A 105 -3.65 1.47 1.05
CA GLY A 105 -3.04 2.51 1.86
C GLY A 105 -3.95 3.69 2.17
N ARG A 106 -4.44 3.74 3.41
CA ARG A 106 -4.73 4.95 4.17
C ARG A 106 -4.32 4.72 5.62
N ARG A 107 -3.01 4.70 5.85
CA ARG A 107 -2.46 5.01 7.18
C ARG A 107 -2.50 6.54 7.34
N GLY A 108 -3.07 6.99 8.45
CA GLY A 108 -2.66 8.24 9.10
C GLY A 108 -3.41 9.51 8.71
N GLY A 109 -4.66 9.64 9.15
CA GLY A 109 -5.38 10.92 9.15
C GLY A 109 -6.30 10.98 10.37
N ARG A 110 -5.77 11.57 11.44
CA ARG A 110 -6.40 11.92 12.73
C ARG A 110 -7.91 12.19 12.60
N ARG A 111 -8.73 11.63 13.51
CA ARG A 111 -10.14 12.03 13.71
C ARG A 111 -10.19 13.55 13.93
N GLY A 112 -10.46 14.28 12.86
CA GLY A 112 -10.83 15.68 12.85
C GLY A 112 -12.32 15.77 12.60
N THR A 113 -13.02 16.31 13.58
CA THR A 113 -14.42 16.71 13.54
C THR A 113 -14.76 17.45 12.24
N GLY A 114 -15.87 17.06 11.59
CA GLY A 114 -16.67 17.90 10.69
C GLY A 114 -15.93 18.82 9.72
N GLY A 115 -15.35 18.26 8.66
CA GLY A 115 -14.92 19.03 7.50
C GLY A 115 -15.77 18.66 6.30
N ARG A 116 -16.74 19.51 5.94
CA ARG A 116 -17.52 19.46 4.69
C ARG A 116 -16.53 19.24 3.54
N THR A 117 -16.48 18.04 2.97
CA THR A 117 -15.61 17.71 1.85
C THR A 117 -15.95 18.67 0.72
N ARG A 118 -15.12 19.70 0.50
CA ARG A 118 -15.22 20.50 -0.72
C ARG A 118 -15.00 19.53 -1.87
N THR A 119 -16.04 19.35 -2.67
CA THR A 119 -16.02 18.57 -3.90
C THR A 119 -14.76 18.96 -4.68
N ARG A 120 -13.95 17.98 -5.08
CA ARG A 120 -12.75 18.26 -5.88
C ARG A 120 -13.21 18.89 -7.19
N VAL A 121 -12.88 20.16 -7.37
CA VAL A 121 -13.22 20.90 -8.58
C VAL A 121 -12.43 20.33 -9.75
N THR A 122 -13.13 19.90 -10.79
CA THR A 122 -12.56 19.34 -12.01
C THR A 122 -12.07 20.46 -12.95
N VAL A 123 -11.21 20.12 -13.91
CA VAL A 123 -10.70 21.08 -14.90
C VAL A 123 -11.84 21.68 -15.73
N ASP A 124 -12.85 20.89 -16.07
CA ASP A 124 -13.99 21.36 -16.85
C ASP A 124 -14.89 22.31 -16.07
N GLU A 125 -15.04 22.12 -14.75
CA GLU A 125 -15.71 23.08 -13.87
C GLU A 125 -14.94 24.41 -13.81
N VAL A 126 -13.59 24.38 -13.80
CA VAL A 126 -12.77 25.61 -13.87
C VAL A 126 -12.99 26.32 -15.22
N ARG A 127 -13.05 25.58 -16.33
CA ARG A 127 -13.33 26.15 -17.67
C ARG A 127 -14.72 26.77 -17.74
N ALA A 128 -15.73 26.11 -17.17
CA ALA A 128 -17.10 26.62 -17.11
C ALA A 128 -17.21 27.89 -16.25
N ALA A 129 -16.41 27.99 -15.18
CA ALA A 129 -16.38 29.14 -14.28
C ALA A 129 -15.64 30.37 -14.84
N ILE A 130 -15.00 30.29 -16.02
CA ILE A 130 -14.31 31.43 -16.65
C ILE A 130 -15.33 32.54 -16.98
N PRO A 131 -15.21 33.75 -16.41
CA PRO A 131 -16.11 34.85 -16.73
C PRO A 131 -16.07 35.25 -18.21
N LYS A 132 -17.17 35.83 -18.71
CA LYS A 132 -17.22 36.40 -20.08
C LYS A 132 -16.43 37.72 -20.19
N GLY A 133 -16.23 38.43 -19.08
CA GLY A 133 -15.46 39.67 -18.99
C GLY A 133 -13.96 39.45 -18.78
N ALA A 134 -13.22 40.54 -18.57
CA ALA A 134 -11.86 40.46 -18.07
C ALA A 134 -11.88 39.92 -16.63
N PHE A 135 -10.96 39.02 -16.30
CA PHE A 135 -10.88 38.40 -14.98
C PHE A 135 -9.43 38.23 -14.55
N THR A 136 -9.20 38.19 -13.24
CA THR A 136 -7.91 37.83 -12.66
C THR A 136 -7.90 36.36 -12.25
N VAL A 137 -6.71 35.77 -12.10
CA VAL A 137 -6.55 34.40 -11.57
C VAL A 137 -7.24 34.23 -10.22
N LYS A 138 -7.21 35.27 -9.37
CA LYS A 138 -7.88 35.26 -8.06
C LYS A 138 -9.40 35.21 -8.19
N ALA A 139 -9.98 36.02 -9.07
CA ALA A 139 -11.42 35.99 -9.32
C ALA A 139 -11.88 34.63 -9.85
N LEU A 140 -11.10 34.00 -10.74
CA LEU A 140 -11.40 32.65 -11.24
C LEU A 140 -11.24 31.57 -10.16
N GLN A 141 -10.27 31.73 -9.25
CA GLN A 141 -10.11 30.84 -8.10
C GLN A 141 -11.31 30.91 -7.15
N GLU A 142 -11.80 32.11 -6.85
CA GLU A 142 -12.97 32.30 -5.99
C GLU A 142 -14.25 31.78 -6.66
N ALA A 143 -14.42 32.00 -7.97
CA ALA A 143 -15.57 31.52 -8.72
C ALA A 143 -15.60 30.00 -8.90
N SER A 144 -14.43 29.37 -9.15
CA SER A 144 -14.34 27.92 -9.37
C SER A 144 -14.21 27.13 -8.05
N GLY A 145 -13.72 27.75 -6.97
CA GLY A 145 -13.33 27.04 -5.76
C GLY A 145 -12.12 26.12 -5.93
N ALA A 146 -11.44 26.18 -7.08
CA ALA A 146 -10.28 25.36 -7.39
C ALA A 146 -9.00 25.89 -6.73
N SER A 147 -7.99 25.01 -6.64
CA SER A 147 -6.67 25.40 -6.15
C SER A 147 -5.99 26.41 -7.10
N PRO A 148 -5.22 27.40 -6.60
CA PRO A 148 -4.50 28.35 -7.43
C PRO A 148 -3.63 27.71 -8.52
N ALA A 149 -3.04 26.54 -8.22
CA ALA A 149 -2.21 25.80 -9.18
C ALA A 149 -3.03 25.24 -10.34
N VAL A 150 -4.24 24.73 -10.07
CA VAL A 150 -5.15 24.20 -11.09
C VAL A 150 -5.64 25.34 -11.98
N VAL A 151 -6.04 26.46 -11.38
CA VAL A 151 -6.49 27.65 -12.13
C VAL A 151 -5.39 28.16 -13.06
N ARG A 152 -4.15 28.29 -12.58
CA ARG A 152 -3.02 28.73 -13.41
C ARG A 152 -2.75 27.79 -14.58
N LYS A 153 -2.79 26.47 -14.32
CA LYS A 153 -2.62 25.47 -15.37
C LYS A 153 -3.70 25.60 -16.45
N VAL A 154 -4.97 25.70 -16.05
CA VAL A 154 -6.09 25.87 -16.99
C VAL A 154 -5.95 27.16 -17.78
N VAL A 155 -5.65 28.28 -17.12
CA VAL A 155 -5.43 29.56 -17.81
C VAL A 155 -4.30 29.45 -18.83
N GLN A 156 -3.17 28.81 -18.49
CA GLN A 156 -2.05 28.63 -19.41
C GLN A 156 -2.41 27.72 -20.60
N GLU A 157 -3.13 26.62 -20.38
CA GLU A 157 -3.64 25.75 -21.45
C GLU A 157 -4.59 26.50 -22.38
N GLU A 158 -5.48 27.32 -21.84
CA GLU A 158 -6.46 28.08 -22.61
C GLU A 158 -5.82 29.27 -23.37
N VAL A 159 -4.78 29.89 -22.81
CA VAL A 159 -3.94 30.88 -23.53
C VAL A 159 -3.18 30.20 -24.67
N GLY A 160 -2.56 29.04 -24.42
CA GLY A 160 -1.88 28.26 -25.45
C GLY A 160 -2.80 27.77 -26.55
N ALA A 161 -4.06 27.48 -26.23
CA ALA A 161 -5.10 27.13 -27.19
C ALA A 161 -5.73 28.35 -27.92
N GLY A 162 -5.28 29.57 -27.63
CA GLY A 162 -5.82 30.81 -28.22
C GLY A 162 -7.22 31.22 -27.72
N ARG A 163 -7.77 30.50 -26.74
CA ARG A 163 -9.11 30.76 -26.17
C ARG A 163 -9.11 31.83 -25.09
N LEU A 164 -7.95 32.15 -24.52
CA LEU A 164 -7.73 33.29 -23.64
C LEU A 164 -6.62 34.19 -24.17
N LYS A 165 -6.74 35.49 -23.95
CA LYS A 165 -5.70 36.49 -24.22
C LYS A 165 -5.35 37.24 -22.94
N GLU A 166 -4.06 37.33 -22.66
CA GLU A 166 -3.52 38.18 -21.61
C GLU A 166 -3.69 39.65 -22.01
N GLN A 167 -4.32 40.45 -21.14
CA GLN A 167 -4.59 41.88 -21.35
C GLN A 167 -3.60 42.78 -20.60
N GLY A 168 -2.65 42.19 -19.86
CA GLY A 168 -1.67 42.91 -19.04
C GLY A 168 -2.12 43.06 -17.59
N THR A 169 -1.43 43.93 -16.85
CA THR A 169 -1.75 44.20 -15.44
C THR A 169 -3.00 45.06 -15.29
N ASP A 170 -3.78 44.79 -14.24
CA ASP A 170 -4.98 45.54 -13.89
C ASP A 170 -4.68 47.03 -13.64
N PRO A 171 -5.19 47.95 -14.48
CA PRO A 171 -4.94 49.38 -14.33
C PRO A 171 -5.65 50.00 -13.12
N ASP A 172 -6.68 49.34 -12.59
CA ASP A 172 -7.51 49.86 -11.49
C ASP A 172 -7.07 49.34 -10.10
N HIS A 173 -5.91 48.68 -10.02
CA HIS A 173 -5.42 48.10 -8.77
C HIS A 173 -4.94 49.16 -7.77
N GLN A 174 -5.74 49.42 -6.73
CA GLN A 174 -5.39 50.27 -5.59
C GLN A 174 -5.13 49.43 -4.33
N GLY A 175 -3.99 48.72 -4.30
CA GLY A 175 -3.61 47.91 -3.14
C GLY A 175 -2.09 47.76 -2.98
N PRO A 176 -1.60 47.36 -1.79
CA PRO A 176 -0.19 47.07 -1.59
C PRO A 176 0.18 45.77 -2.34
N GLY A 177 1.11 45.86 -3.29
CA GLY A 177 1.64 44.72 -4.03
C GLY A 177 1.69 44.94 -5.54
N ARG A 178 1.95 43.86 -6.29
CA ARG A 178 1.95 43.88 -7.76
C ARG A 178 0.52 43.80 -8.28
N ALA A 179 0.19 44.65 -9.25
CA ALA A 179 -1.10 44.60 -9.93
C ALA A 179 -1.32 43.22 -10.58
N PRO A 180 -2.50 42.60 -10.39
CA PRO A 180 -2.80 41.27 -10.93
C PRO A 180 -2.93 41.30 -12.46
N THR A 181 -2.51 40.24 -13.13
CA THR A 181 -2.71 40.09 -14.58
C THR A 181 -4.18 39.82 -14.90
N LEU A 182 -4.70 40.57 -15.86
CA LEU A 182 -6.03 40.41 -16.45
C LEU A 182 -5.97 39.47 -17.66
N TYR A 183 -6.92 38.54 -17.68
CA TYR A 183 -7.16 37.62 -18.79
C TYR A 183 -8.56 37.89 -19.35
N LYS A 184 -8.72 37.75 -20.66
CA LYS A 184 -10.02 37.86 -21.33
C LYS A 184 -10.19 36.70 -22.29
N ARG A 185 -11.43 36.22 -22.46
CA ARG A 185 -11.74 35.25 -23.51
C ARG A 185 -11.36 35.83 -24.88
N GLY A 186 -10.55 35.08 -25.62
CA GLY A 186 -10.30 35.33 -27.03
C GLY A 186 -11.63 35.25 -27.76
N ARG A 187 -11.90 36.21 -28.65
CA ARG A 187 -13.06 36.14 -29.53
C ARG A 187 -12.85 34.90 -30.40
N ALA A 188 -13.69 33.87 -30.22
CA ALA A 188 -13.77 32.76 -31.17
C ALA A 188 -14.15 33.28 -32.56
#